data_AF-A0A183VDL1-F1
#
_entry.id   AF-A0A183VDL1-F1
#
_cell.length_a   1.000
_cell.length_b   1.000
_cell.length_c   1.000
_cell.angle_alpha   90.00
_cell.angle_beta   90.00
_cell.angle_gamma   90.00
#
_symmetry.space_group_name_H-M   'P 1'
#
loop_
_entity.id
_entity.type
_entity.pdbx_description
1 polymer ?
#
loop_
_entity_poly.entity_id
_entity_poly.type
_entity_poly.pdbx_seq_one_letter_code
_entity_poly.pdbx_strand_id
1 'polypeptide(L)'
;LMAQTTVGMKHRDHVAVGLCAKKGINSAFSTYLFGQDGTDQLPVEKFLLFQAHLHRDVLKIECRRRDPGSTPSGVISEVSFADLLLMHSCLSEQKQRKLLKRVKERYGSNSNEKTGITLDEVFSFFCFLYYIEDVDVALHFYHLAGVPIDREALKAVAKRIAGCKISDHVVDVVITLFDDNQDGQLSNKEFVAIMKKRMKRGLERPRDTGFVRLLDALGMCALSQMHEMVYAARRS
;
A
#
# COMPACT_ATOMS: atom_id res chain seq x y z
N LEU A 1 -2.18 -14.39 1.82
CA LEU A 1 -1.33 -14.75 0.67
C LEU A 1 -0.15 -13.77 0.62
N MET A 2 1.00 -14.16 1.18
CA MET A 2 2.21 -13.33 1.09
C MET A 2 2.78 -13.43 -0.32
N ALA A 3 2.81 -12.33 -1.05
CA ALA A 3 3.55 -12.26 -2.31
C ALA A 3 5.05 -12.40 -1.98
N GLN A 4 5.66 -13.52 -2.37
CA GLN A 4 7.12 -13.68 -2.36
C GLN A 4 7.70 -12.81 -3.48
N THR A 5 8.20 -11.63 -3.13
CA THR A 5 8.77 -10.68 -4.08
C THR A 5 10.24 -11.01 -4.35
N THR A 6 10.51 -12.15 -4.97
CA THR A 6 11.87 -12.56 -5.40
C THR A 6 11.86 -13.42 -6.67
N VAL A 7 10.84 -13.30 -7.52
CA VAL A 7 10.85 -14.00 -8.81
C VAL A 7 11.80 -13.28 -9.78
N GLY A 8 12.91 -13.94 -10.12
CA GLY A 8 13.85 -13.46 -11.16
C GLY A 8 15.17 -12.85 -10.67
N MET A 9 15.72 -13.26 -9.52
CA MET A 9 17.13 -12.99 -9.21
C MET A 9 18.04 -13.83 -10.11
N LYS A 10 18.41 -13.30 -11.28
CA LYS A 10 19.52 -13.82 -12.08
C LYS A 10 20.81 -13.21 -11.52
N HIS A 11 21.58 -13.99 -10.75
CA HIS A 11 22.92 -13.58 -10.33
C HIS A 11 23.87 -13.81 -11.50
N ARG A 12 24.66 -12.78 -11.85
CA ARG A 12 25.71 -12.86 -12.88
C ARG A 12 26.96 -13.61 -12.40
N ASP A 13 27.00 -13.93 -11.11
CA ASP A 13 28.12 -14.60 -10.46
C ASP A 13 27.68 -16.02 -10.10
N HIS A 14 28.54 -16.99 -10.43
CA HIS A 14 28.37 -18.44 -10.22
C HIS A 14 28.30 -18.88 -8.74
N VAL A 15 27.77 -18.05 -7.83
CA VAL A 15 27.70 -18.33 -6.40
C VAL A 15 26.26 -18.66 -6.03
N ALA A 16 26.04 -19.91 -5.61
CA ALA A 16 24.73 -20.43 -5.23
C ALA A 16 24.09 -19.60 -4.12
N VAL A 17 22.83 -19.21 -4.34
CA VAL A 17 21.97 -18.39 -3.43
C VAL A 17 21.92 -18.95 -1.99
N GLY A 18 22.11 -20.26 -1.81
CA GLY A 18 22.08 -20.91 -0.50
C GLY A 18 23.28 -20.62 0.43
N LEU A 19 24.44 -20.22 -0.11
CA LEU A 19 25.66 -20.02 0.70
C LEU A 19 25.89 -18.55 1.11
N CYS A 20 25.40 -17.57 0.34
CA CYS A 20 25.54 -16.16 0.69
C CYS A 20 24.39 -15.59 1.52
N ALA A 21 23.20 -16.22 1.52
CA ALA A 21 22.13 -15.85 2.45
C ALA A 21 22.53 -16.07 3.92
N LYS A 22 23.36 -17.10 4.19
CA LYS A 22 23.91 -17.38 5.53
C LYS A 22 25.04 -16.44 5.95
N LYS A 23 25.74 -15.80 5.01
CA LYS A 23 26.95 -15.01 5.30
C LYS A 23 26.71 -13.50 5.39
N GLY A 24 25.46 -13.06 5.22
CA GLY A 24 25.14 -11.65 5.03
C GLY A 24 23.75 -11.20 5.49
N ILE A 25 23.12 -11.89 6.44
CA ILE A 25 22.13 -11.18 7.29
C ILE A 25 22.98 -10.20 8.10
N ASN A 26 22.81 -8.90 7.86
CA ASN A 26 23.52 -7.84 8.58
C ASN A 26 23.63 -8.22 10.07
N SER A 27 24.85 -8.30 10.61
CA SER A 27 25.09 -8.77 11.98
C SER A 27 24.19 -8.05 12.98
N ALA A 28 23.95 -6.75 12.79
CA ALA A 28 23.05 -5.93 13.60
C ALA A 28 21.59 -6.42 13.64
N PHE A 29 21.03 -6.93 12.53
CA PHE A 29 19.65 -7.41 12.49
C PHE A 29 19.52 -8.76 13.19
N SER A 30 20.49 -9.66 12.97
CA SER A 30 20.57 -10.93 13.68
C SER A 30 20.74 -10.71 15.18
N THR A 31 21.61 -9.77 15.58
CA THR A 31 21.81 -9.43 16.99
C THR A 31 20.58 -8.78 17.62
N TYR A 32 19.85 -7.92 16.90
CA TYR A 32 18.64 -7.29 17.41
C TYR A 32 17.51 -8.31 17.64
N LEU A 33 17.33 -9.24 16.70
CA LEU A 33 16.26 -10.24 16.77
C LEU A 33 16.58 -11.40 17.71
N PHE A 34 17.81 -11.92 17.67
CA PHE A 34 18.22 -13.19 18.28
C PHE A 34 19.32 -13.05 19.35
N GLY A 35 19.66 -11.83 19.75
CA GLY A 35 20.70 -11.56 20.75
C GLY A 35 22.12 -11.66 20.19
N GLN A 36 23.13 -11.29 20.98
CA GLN A 36 24.53 -11.29 20.54
C GLN A 36 25.02 -12.67 20.09
N ASP A 37 24.52 -13.72 20.75
CA ASP A 37 24.90 -15.11 20.48
C ASP A 37 23.99 -15.80 19.44
N GLY A 38 22.91 -15.13 19.00
CA GLY A 38 21.97 -15.69 18.02
C GLY A 38 21.09 -16.83 18.54
N THR A 39 21.03 -17.01 19.85
CA THR A 39 20.33 -18.12 20.53
C THR A 39 18.97 -17.72 21.08
N ASP A 40 18.66 -16.42 21.19
CA ASP A 40 17.37 -15.97 21.70
C ASP A 40 16.26 -16.38 20.75
N GLN A 41 15.17 -16.90 21.29
CA GLN A 41 13.96 -17.12 20.51
C GLN A 41 13.32 -15.77 20.14
N LEU A 42 12.68 -15.71 18.97
CA LEU A 42 11.95 -14.53 18.50
C LEU A 42 10.43 -14.75 18.66
N PRO A 43 9.81 -14.24 19.74
CA PRO A 43 8.36 -14.27 19.88
C PRO A 43 7.68 -13.52 18.73
N VAL A 44 6.51 -14.00 18.32
CA VAL A 44 5.72 -13.37 17.26
C VAL A 44 5.42 -11.91 17.62
N GLU A 45 5.11 -11.60 18.88
CA GLU A 45 4.85 -10.24 19.34
C GLU A 45 6.05 -9.30 19.16
N LYS A 46 7.27 -9.78 19.45
CA LYS A 46 8.51 -9.02 19.25
C LYS A 46 8.71 -8.71 17.76
N PHE A 47 8.43 -9.69 16.89
CA PHE A 47 8.54 -9.49 15.45
C PHE A 47 7.50 -8.53 14.90
N LEU A 48 6.24 -8.63 15.35
CA LEU A 48 5.17 -7.70 14.97
C LEU A 48 5.46 -6.26 15.45
N LEU A 49 5.99 -6.10 16.66
CA LEU A 49 6.42 -4.81 17.17
C LEU A 49 7.56 -4.22 16.34
N PHE A 50 8.56 -5.03 16.00
CA PHE A 50 9.64 -4.62 15.10
C PHE A 50 9.09 -4.16 13.75
N GLN A 51 8.17 -4.93 13.15
CA GLN A 51 7.55 -4.58 11.87
C GLN A 51 6.79 -3.24 11.96
N ALA A 52 6.03 -3.02 13.04
CA ALA A 52 5.31 -1.78 13.27
C ALA A 52 6.26 -0.57 13.41
N HIS A 53 7.36 -0.72 14.15
CA HIS A 53 8.40 0.31 14.26
C HIS A 53 9.07 0.60 12.93
N LEU A 54 9.43 -0.45 12.17
CA LEU A 54 10.04 -0.29 10.86
C LEU A 54 9.12 0.46 9.90
N HIS A 55 7.84 0.10 9.85
CA HIS A 55 6.83 0.79 9.06
C HIS A 55 6.72 2.27 9.45
N ARG A 56 6.70 2.57 10.76
CA ARG A 56 6.65 3.94 11.29
C ARG A 56 7.88 4.75 10.92
N ASP A 57 9.07 4.17 11.05
CA ASP A 57 10.34 4.84 10.79
C ASP A 57 10.54 5.11 9.29
N VAL A 58 10.19 4.16 8.43
CA VAL A 58 10.22 4.36 6.98
C VAL A 58 9.28 5.50 6.60
N LEU A 59 8.04 5.50 7.12
CA LEU A 59 7.07 6.55 6.84
C LEU A 59 7.54 7.92 7.36
N LYS A 60 8.16 7.96 8.54
CA LYS A 60 8.77 9.19 9.08
C LYS A 60 9.87 9.73 8.17
N ILE A 61 10.70 8.86 7.60
CA ILE A 61 11.75 9.23 6.63
C ILE A 61 11.13 9.73 5.33
N GLU A 62 10.07 9.08 4.84
CA GLU A 62 9.34 9.51 3.64
C GLU A 62 8.74 10.92 3.82
N CYS A 63 8.12 11.20 4.96
CA CYS A 63 7.62 12.53 5.30
C CYS A 63 8.75 13.58 5.31
N ARG A 64 9.87 13.29 6.00
CA ARG A 64 11.05 14.17 6.08
C ARG A 64 11.62 14.52 4.72
N ARG A 65 11.69 13.54 3.81
CA ARG A 65 12.21 13.74 2.46
C ARG A 65 11.27 14.59 1.60
N ARG A 66 9.97 14.50 1.84
CA ARG A 66 8.96 15.20 1.06
C ARG A 66 8.84 16.67 1.47
N ASP A 67 8.87 16.95 2.77
CA ASP A 67 8.68 18.30 3.29
C ASP A 67 9.79 18.68 4.28
N PRO A 68 11.03 18.86 3.80
CA PRO A 68 12.18 19.11 4.68
C PRO A 68 12.06 20.42 5.47
N GLY A 69 11.29 21.39 4.95
CA GLY A 69 11.05 22.67 5.61
C GLY A 69 10.03 22.61 6.75
N SER A 70 8.98 21.80 6.62
CA SER A 70 7.91 21.70 7.63
C SER A 70 8.16 20.59 8.66
N THR A 71 9.00 19.60 8.35
CA THR A 71 9.22 18.47 9.26
C THR A 71 9.86 18.81 10.62
N PRO A 72 10.72 19.85 10.78
CA PRO A 72 11.25 20.24 12.09
C PRO A 72 10.16 20.63 13.10
N SER A 73 9.01 21.14 12.65
CA SER A 73 7.85 21.44 13.51
C SER A 73 6.92 20.24 13.75
N GLY A 74 7.25 19.05 13.22
CA GLY A 74 6.48 17.83 13.42
C GLY A 74 5.21 17.74 12.56
N VAL A 75 5.04 18.64 11.59
CA VAL A 75 3.90 18.67 10.67
C VAL A 75 4.35 18.60 9.21
N ILE A 76 3.52 18.00 8.36
CA ILE A 76 3.68 17.97 6.91
C ILE A 76 2.55 18.80 6.27
N SER A 77 2.83 19.55 5.21
CA SER A 77 1.76 20.26 4.49
C SER A 77 0.78 19.28 3.83
N GLU A 78 -0.46 19.71 3.62
CA GLU A 78 -1.54 18.92 3.03
C GLU A 78 -1.18 18.49 1.60
N VAL A 79 -0.53 19.37 0.84
CA VAL A 79 -0.02 19.06 -0.51
C VAL A 79 1.07 18.00 -0.45
N SER A 80 2.00 18.11 0.48
CA SER A 80 3.06 17.11 0.70
C SER A 80 2.50 15.77 1.17
N PHE A 81 1.47 15.78 2.02
CA PHE A 81 0.75 14.58 2.43
C PHE A 81 -0.01 13.95 1.26
N ALA A 82 -0.71 14.72 0.45
CA ALA A 82 -1.37 14.23 -0.76
C ALA A 82 -0.37 13.61 -1.75
N ASP A 83 0.77 14.25 -1.97
CA ASP A 83 1.80 13.70 -2.84
C ASP A 83 2.41 12.42 -2.23
N LEU A 84 2.60 12.37 -0.91
CA LEU A 84 2.93 11.14 -0.20
C LEU A 84 1.89 10.04 -0.47
N LEU A 85 0.58 10.35 -0.42
CA LEU A 85 -0.53 9.44 -0.76
C LEU A 85 -0.43 8.85 -2.17
N LEU A 86 0.09 9.62 -3.12
CA LEU A 86 0.18 9.19 -4.51
C LEU A 86 1.50 8.47 -4.86
N MET A 87 2.46 8.40 -3.94
CA MET A 87 3.71 7.67 -4.18
C MET A 87 3.46 6.19 -4.49
N HIS A 88 4.19 5.66 -5.47
CA HIS A 88 4.09 4.26 -5.90
C HIS A 88 2.69 3.79 -6.34
N SER A 89 1.74 4.71 -6.56
CA SER A 89 0.38 4.39 -7.00
C SER A 89 0.25 3.96 -8.48
N CYS A 90 1.35 4.02 -9.23
CA CYS A 90 1.40 3.75 -10.68
C CYS A 90 0.39 4.58 -11.50
N LEU A 91 0.12 5.81 -11.07
CA LEU A 91 -0.70 6.76 -11.82
C LEU A 91 0.07 7.35 -12.99
N SER A 92 -0.66 7.80 -14.03
CA SER A 92 -0.06 8.65 -15.05
C SER A 92 0.26 10.01 -14.44
N GLU A 93 1.35 10.65 -14.91
CA GLU A 93 1.73 11.95 -14.37
C GLU A 93 0.62 13.01 -14.54
N GLN A 94 -0.14 12.94 -15.64
CA GLN A 94 -1.27 13.83 -15.88
C GLN A 94 -2.34 13.69 -14.79
N LYS A 95 -2.67 12.44 -14.41
CA LYS A 95 -3.66 12.18 -13.36
C LYS A 95 -3.14 12.60 -11.99
N GLN A 96 -1.89 12.29 -11.66
CA GLN A 96 -1.26 12.75 -10.41
C GLN A 96 -1.26 14.29 -10.30
N ARG A 97 -0.89 15.00 -11.37
CA ARG A 97 -0.94 16.47 -11.40
C ARG A 97 -2.34 17.02 -11.18
N LYS A 98 -3.38 16.40 -11.77
CA LYS A 98 -4.78 16.80 -11.57
C LYS A 98 -5.21 16.65 -10.10
N LEU A 99 -4.95 15.50 -9.50
CA LEU A 99 -5.29 15.22 -8.10
C LEU A 99 -4.58 16.20 -7.14
N LEU A 100 -3.28 16.42 -7.33
CA LEU A 100 -2.52 17.37 -6.52
C LEU A 100 -2.96 18.83 -6.71
N LYS A 101 -3.43 19.20 -7.91
CA LYS A 101 -3.94 20.55 -8.17
C LYS A 101 -5.15 20.85 -7.30
N ARG A 102 -6.08 19.89 -7.10
CA ARG A 102 -7.27 20.07 -6.23
C ARG A 102 -6.88 20.39 -4.80
N VAL A 103 -5.95 19.61 -4.24
CA VAL A 103 -5.44 19.84 -2.88
C VAL A 103 -4.70 21.17 -2.79
N LYS A 104 -3.93 21.55 -3.81
CA LYS A 104 -3.23 22.84 -3.86
C LYS A 104 -4.18 24.04 -3.99
N GLU A 105 -5.30 23.89 -4.68
CA GLU A 105 -6.32 24.94 -4.78
C GLU A 105 -6.97 25.22 -3.42
N ARG A 106 -7.22 24.18 -2.62
CA ARG A 106 -7.84 24.30 -1.30
C ARG A 106 -6.86 24.62 -0.17
N TYR A 107 -5.68 24.00 -0.15
CA TYR A 107 -4.69 24.07 0.94
C TYR A 107 -3.35 24.66 0.50
N GLY A 108 -3.32 25.41 -0.61
CA GLY A 108 -2.10 26.04 -1.11
C GLY A 108 -1.54 27.13 -0.21
N SER A 109 -0.42 27.74 -0.63
CA SER A 109 0.31 28.75 0.16
C SER A 109 -0.51 29.98 0.56
N ASN A 110 -1.59 30.28 -0.18
CA ASN A 110 -2.45 31.45 0.06
C ASN A 110 -3.76 31.09 0.77
N SER A 111 -3.92 29.84 1.22
CA SER A 111 -5.16 29.40 1.87
C SER A 111 -5.10 29.59 3.40
N ASN A 112 -6.21 30.06 3.96
CA ASN A 112 -6.41 30.15 5.41
C ASN A 112 -6.73 28.79 6.04
N GLU A 113 -7.02 27.76 5.24
CA GLU A 113 -7.30 26.38 5.69
C GLU A 113 -6.01 25.55 5.88
N LYS A 114 -4.83 26.13 5.61
CA LYS A 114 -3.54 25.46 5.78
C LYS A 114 -3.19 25.36 7.26
N THR A 115 -3.31 24.15 7.82
CA THR A 115 -2.98 23.88 9.23
C THR A 115 -1.83 22.88 9.37
N GLY A 116 -1.56 22.11 8.32
CA GLY A 116 -0.61 21.00 8.34
C GLY A 116 -1.22 19.75 8.97
N ILE A 117 -0.57 18.62 8.73
CA ILE A 117 -0.96 17.32 9.27
C ILE A 117 0.18 16.83 10.16
N THR A 118 -0.12 16.46 11.39
CA THR A 118 0.88 15.95 12.34
C THR A 118 1.36 14.56 11.95
N LEU A 119 2.57 14.18 12.36
CA LEU A 119 3.08 12.83 12.08
C LEU A 119 2.18 11.73 12.67
N ASP A 120 1.56 11.94 13.82
CA ASP A 120 0.68 10.94 14.43
C ASP A 120 -0.65 10.79 13.68
N GLU A 121 -1.16 11.86 13.09
CA GLU A 121 -2.29 11.81 12.16
C GLU A 121 -1.92 11.06 10.87
N VAL A 122 -0.73 11.32 10.33
CA VAL A 122 -0.20 10.55 9.19
C VAL A 122 -0.11 9.06 9.55
N PHE A 123 0.47 8.71 10.70
CA PHE A 123 0.57 7.32 11.15
C PHE A 123 -0.81 6.68 11.34
N SER A 124 -1.77 7.41 11.91
CA SER A 124 -3.14 6.91 12.10
C SER A 124 -3.85 6.66 10.77
N PHE A 125 -3.62 7.49 9.76
CA PHE A 125 -4.17 7.25 8.43
C PHE A 125 -3.51 6.06 7.72
N PHE A 126 -2.19 5.90 7.83
CA PHE A 126 -1.51 4.75 7.25
C PHE A 126 -1.80 3.44 8.00
N CYS A 127 -2.07 3.50 9.30
CA CYS A 127 -2.66 2.41 10.09
C CYS A 127 -3.92 1.89 9.41
N PHE A 128 -4.83 2.80 9.05
CA PHE A 128 -6.02 2.46 8.27
C PHE A 128 -5.70 1.85 6.89
N LEU A 129 -4.72 2.40 6.17
CA LEU A 129 -4.31 1.85 4.87
C LEU A 129 -3.63 0.47 4.94
N TYR A 130 -3.01 0.09 6.06
CA TYR A 130 -2.49 -1.28 6.22
C TYR A 130 -3.59 -2.33 6.14
N TYR A 131 -4.84 -1.96 6.45
CA TYR A 131 -6.03 -2.80 6.34
C TYR A 131 -6.84 -2.52 5.05
N ILE A 132 -6.22 -1.97 3.99
CA ILE A 132 -6.95 -1.52 2.79
C ILE A 132 -7.75 -2.63 2.09
N GLU A 133 -7.35 -3.90 2.21
CA GLU A 133 -8.10 -5.03 1.65
C GLU A 133 -9.43 -5.24 2.38
N ASP A 134 -9.45 -5.15 3.71
CA ASP A 134 -10.67 -5.26 4.51
C ASP A 134 -11.55 -4.01 4.37
N VAL A 135 -10.91 -2.84 4.24
CA VAL A 135 -11.57 -1.56 3.98
C VAL A 135 -12.27 -1.57 2.62
N ASP A 136 -11.67 -2.16 1.58
CA ASP A 136 -12.30 -2.32 0.26
C ASP A 136 -13.62 -3.08 0.37
N VAL A 137 -13.59 -4.24 1.05
CA VAL A 137 -14.79 -5.05 1.30
C VAL A 137 -15.85 -4.25 2.05
N ALA A 138 -15.46 -3.54 3.11
CA ALA A 138 -16.38 -2.72 3.89
C ALA A 138 -17.02 -1.61 3.04
N LEU A 139 -16.22 -0.85 2.28
CA LEU A 139 -16.74 0.23 1.45
C LEU A 139 -17.56 -0.29 0.26
N HIS A 140 -17.27 -1.49 -0.24
CA HIS A 140 -18.11 -2.16 -1.23
C HIS A 140 -19.54 -2.39 -0.69
N PHE A 141 -19.69 -2.80 0.57
CA PHE A 141 -21.01 -2.93 1.19
C PHE A 141 -21.75 -1.59 1.32
N TYR A 142 -21.05 -0.49 1.65
CA TYR A 142 -21.66 0.85 1.65
C TYR A 142 -22.18 1.23 0.26
N HIS A 143 -21.39 0.96 -0.77
CA HIS A 143 -21.78 1.21 -2.15
C HIS A 143 -23.01 0.39 -2.57
N LEU A 144 -23.06 -0.90 -2.21
CA LEU A 144 -24.21 -1.77 -2.49
C LEU A 144 -25.48 -1.31 -1.75
N ALA A 145 -25.34 -0.72 -0.56
CA ALA A 145 -26.45 -0.16 0.20
C ALA A 145 -26.92 1.21 -0.32
N GLY A 146 -26.26 1.78 -1.35
CA GLY A 146 -26.57 3.11 -1.88
C GLY A 146 -26.22 4.24 -0.91
N VAL A 147 -25.39 3.98 0.10
CA VAL A 147 -24.97 4.97 1.08
C VAL A 147 -23.75 5.74 0.53
N PRO A 148 -23.79 7.08 0.47
CA PRO A 148 -22.64 7.86 0.04
C PRO A 148 -21.48 7.67 1.03
N ILE A 149 -20.25 7.65 0.52
CA ILE A 149 -19.04 7.53 1.35
C ILE A 149 -18.57 8.94 1.67
N ASP A 150 -19.20 9.51 2.69
CA ASP A 150 -18.87 10.81 3.25
C ASP A 150 -17.84 10.70 4.38
N ARG A 151 -17.59 11.82 5.07
CA ARG A 151 -16.63 11.91 6.17
C ARG A 151 -16.96 10.94 7.31
N GLU A 152 -18.23 10.83 7.66
CA GLU A 152 -18.68 10.00 8.78
C GLU A 152 -18.54 8.52 8.46
N ALA A 153 -18.93 8.12 7.25
CA ALA A 153 -18.79 6.76 6.76
C ALA A 153 -17.32 6.32 6.77
N LEU A 154 -16.40 7.16 6.25
CA LEU A 154 -14.98 6.83 6.20
C LEU A 154 -14.39 6.67 7.61
N LYS A 155 -14.73 7.57 8.55
CA LYS A 155 -14.30 7.46 9.95
C LYS A 155 -14.88 6.23 10.65
N ALA A 156 -16.14 5.90 10.38
CA ALA A 156 -16.79 4.72 10.94
C ALA A 156 -16.11 3.44 10.46
N VAL A 157 -15.77 3.34 9.17
CA VAL A 157 -15.03 2.21 8.61
C VAL A 157 -13.63 2.13 9.23
N ALA A 158 -12.90 3.24 9.32
CA ALA A 158 -11.58 3.25 9.93
C ALA A 158 -11.58 2.76 11.39
N LYS A 159 -12.57 3.21 12.18
CA LYS A 159 -12.73 2.79 13.57
C LYS A 159 -13.14 1.32 13.69
N ARG A 160 -14.04 0.83 12.83
CA ARG A 160 -14.56 -0.55 12.89
C ARG A 160 -13.56 -1.59 12.38
N ILE A 161 -12.85 -1.28 11.30
CA ILE A 161 -11.95 -2.24 10.62
C ILE A 161 -10.55 -2.17 11.20
N ALA A 162 -9.99 -0.98 11.31
CA ALA A 162 -8.58 -0.81 11.67
C ALA A 162 -8.38 -0.38 13.14
N GLY A 163 -9.46 -0.01 13.85
CA GLY A 163 -9.38 0.52 15.22
C GLY A 163 -8.68 1.90 15.32
N CYS A 164 -8.29 2.50 14.19
CA CYS A 164 -7.57 3.77 14.16
C CYS A 164 -8.58 4.94 14.18
N LYS A 165 -8.25 6.01 14.92
CA LYS A 165 -9.02 7.27 14.88
C LYS A 165 -8.34 8.21 13.88
N ILE A 166 -9.09 8.66 12.88
CA ILE A 166 -8.61 9.61 11.87
C ILE A 166 -9.25 10.97 12.18
N SER A 167 -8.44 12.04 12.15
CA SER A 167 -8.92 13.41 12.38
C SER A 167 -9.77 13.89 11.20
N ASP A 168 -10.69 14.83 11.47
CA ASP A 168 -11.55 15.40 10.44
C ASP A 168 -10.74 16.10 9.35
N HIS A 169 -9.66 16.79 9.72
CA HIS A 169 -8.77 17.44 8.75
C HIS A 169 -8.14 16.46 7.77
N VAL A 170 -7.63 15.32 8.23
CA VAL A 170 -7.06 14.30 7.34
C VAL A 170 -8.12 13.73 6.40
N VAL A 171 -9.33 13.46 6.90
CA VAL A 171 -10.44 12.97 6.08
C VAL A 171 -10.79 13.98 5.00
N ASP A 172 -10.83 15.27 5.33
CA ASP A 172 -11.14 16.34 4.39
C ASP A 172 -10.11 16.45 3.28
N VAL A 173 -8.83 16.36 3.62
CA VAL A 173 -7.74 16.36 2.64
C VAL A 173 -7.83 15.14 1.73
N VAL A 174 -8.16 13.96 2.27
CA VAL A 174 -8.32 12.72 1.49
C VAL A 174 -9.53 12.78 0.57
N ILE A 175 -10.68 13.27 1.03
CA ILE A 175 -11.86 13.48 0.18
C ILE A 175 -11.52 14.51 -0.90
N THR A 176 -10.94 15.65 -0.55
CA THR A 176 -10.53 16.67 -1.53
C THR A 176 -9.59 16.10 -2.60
N LEU A 177 -8.73 15.14 -2.22
CA LEU A 177 -7.81 14.49 -3.15
C LEU A 177 -8.51 13.53 -4.12
N PHE A 178 -9.51 12.77 -3.66
CA PHE A 178 -10.15 11.68 -4.43
C PHE A 178 -11.62 11.95 -4.81
N ASP A 179 -12.10 13.17 -4.59
CA ASP A 179 -13.39 13.66 -5.06
C ASP A 179 -13.26 14.10 -6.52
N ASP A 180 -13.79 13.28 -7.42
CA ASP A 180 -13.63 13.43 -8.87
C ASP A 180 -14.69 14.35 -9.49
N ASN A 181 -15.89 14.39 -8.90
CA ASN A 181 -17.06 15.15 -9.34
C ASN A 181 -17.38 16.38 -8.45
N GLN A 182 -16.57 16.63 -7.43
CA GLN A 182 -16.71 17.75 -6.49
C GLN A 182 -18.04 17.72 -5.71
N ASP A 183 -18.57 16.52 -5.45
CA ASP A 183 -19.81 16.35 -4.70
C ASP A 183 -19.58 16.19 -3.18
N GLY A 184 -18.32 16.28 -2.74
CA GLY A 184 -17.92 16.10 -1.34
C GLY A 184 -17.88 14.63 -0.90
N GLN A 185 -18.00 13.68 -1.83
CA GLN A 185 -17.96 12.25 -1.57
C GLN A 185 -16.67 11.61 -2.09
N LEU A 186 -16.28 10.50 -1.45
CA LEU A 186 -15.11 9.75 -1.87
C LEU A 186 -15.43 8.84 -3.06
N SER A 187 -14.71 9.00 -4.16
CA SER A 187 -14.75 8.03 -5.27
C SER A 187 -14.14 6.69 -4.84
N ASN A 188 -14.98 5.76 -4.37
CA ASN A 188 -14.56 4.47 -3.81
C ASN A 188 -13.57 3.71 -4.71
N LYS A 189 -13.95 3.51 -5.98
CA LYS A 189 -13.17 2.72 -6.93
C LYS A 189 -11.79 3.32 -7.14
N GLU A 190 -11.72 4.64 -7.21
CA GLU A 190 -10.46 5.34 -7.41
C GLU A 190 -9.59 5.33 -6.16
N PHE A 191 -10.16 5.71 -5.02
CA PHE A 191 -9.47 5.72 -3.74
C PHE A 191 -8.86 4.35 -3.45
N VAL A 192 -9.66 3.28 -3.45
CA VAL A 192 -9.19 1.94 -3.12
C VAL A 192 -8.16 1.46 -4.13
N ALA A 193 -8.39 1.64 -5.45
CA ALA A 193 -7.45 1.17 -6.46
C ALA A 193 -6.08 1.83 -6.35
N ILE A 194 -6.04 3.13 -6.04
CA ILE A 194 -4.79 3.89 -5.85
C ILE A 194 -4.12 3.46 -4.54
N MET A 195 -4.88 3.37 -3.44
CA MET A 195 -4.33 2.99 -2.14
C MET A 195 -3.82 1.55 -2.11
N LYS A 196 -4.49 0.58 -2.74
CA LYS A 196 -3.97 -0.79 -2.86
C LYS A 196 -2.61 -0.80 -3.53
N LYS A 197 -2.49 -0.18 -4.72
CA LYS A 197 -1.21 -0.10 -5.46
C LYS A 197 -0.10 0.54 -4.64
N ARG A 198 -0.42 1.63 -3.95
CA ARG A 198 0.50 2.31 -3.03
C ARG A 198 0.99 1.38 -1.92
N MET A 199 0.08 0.68 -1.24
CA MET A 199 0.44 -0.21 -0.13
C MET A 199 1.32 -1.38 -0.57
N LYS A 200 1.19 -1.78 -1.83
CA LYS A 200 2.04 -2.78 -2.49
C LYS A 200 3.42 -2.25 -2.89
N ARG A 201 3.66 -0.93 -2.79
CA ARG A 201 4.94 -0.24 -3.06
C ARG A 201 5.59 -0.57 -4.42
N GLY A 202 4.78 -0.97 -5.40
CA GLY A 202 5.27 -1.42 -6.71
C GLY A 202 6.01 -2.76 -6.72
N LEU A 203 5.94 -3.53 -5.62
CA LEU A 203 6.64 -4.82 -5.48
C LEU A 203 5.89 -5.99 -6.14
N GLU A 204 4.65 -5.77 -6.56
CA GLU A 204 3.80 -6.82 -7.14
C GLU A 204 4.09 -7.16 -8.59
N ARG A 205 4.86 -6.35 -9.32
CA ARG A 205 5.19 -6.69 -10.71
C ARG A 205 6.29 -7.74 -10.68
N PRO A 206 6.00 -9.03 -10.90
CA PRO A 206 7.07 -9.99 -11.12
C PRO A 206 7.77 -9.55 -12.41
N ARG A 207 9.07 -9.76 -12.54
CA ARG A 207 9.75 -9.63 -13.84
C ARG A 207 9.37 -10.78 -14.80
N ASP A 208 8.25 -11.46 -14.55
CA ASP A 208 7.73 -12.48 -15.43
C ASP A 208 7.27 -11.81 -16.71
N THR A 209 7.94 -12.13 -17.80
CA THR A 209 7.44 -11.89 -19.15
C THR A 209 6.10 -12.61 -19.25
N GLY A 210 4.99 -11.87 -19.19
CA GLY A 210 3.62 -12.41 -19.19
C GLY A 210 3.31 -13.37 -20.35
N PHE A 211 4.16 -13.39 -21.37
CA PHE A 211 4.20 -14.37 -22.44
C PHE A 211 4.42 -15.82 -21.97
N VAL A 212 5.28 -16.07 -20.98
CA VAL A 212 5.53 -17.44 -20.46
C VAL A 212 4.26 -17.98 -19.79
N ARG A 213 3.57 -17.13 -19.02
CA ARG A 213 2.28 -17.49 -18.41
C ARG A 213 1.18 -17.72 -19.44
N LEU A 214 1.21 -16.98 -20.55
CA LEU A 214 0.27 -17.19 -21.66
C LEU A 214 0.51 -18.54 -22.35
N LEU A 215 1.77 -18.90 -22.62
CA LEU A 215 2.11 -20.20 -23.21
C LEU A 215 1.76 -21.37 -22.29
N ASP A 216 2.03 -21.23 -20.99
CA ASP A 216 1.69 -22.23 -19.99
C ASP A 216 0.16 -22.42 -19.88
N ALA A 217 -0.59 -21.32 -19.86
CA ALA A 217 -2.05 -21.36 -19.89
C ALA A 217 -2.60 -22.01 -21.17
N LEU A 218 -2.02 -21.71 -22.34
CA LEU A 218 -2.39 -22.35 -23.61
C LEU A 218 -2.10 -23.85 -23.58
N GLY A 219 -0.95 -24.27 -23.03
CA GLY A 219 -0.59 -25.68 -22.86
C GLY A 219 -1.55 -26.42 -21.93
N MET A 220 -1.90 -25.83 -20.78
CA MET A 220 -2.85 -26.40 -19.83
C MET A 220 -4.27 -26.52 -20.42
N CYS A 221 -4.71 -25.53 -21.20
CA CYS A 221 -5.98 -25.59 -21.92
C CYS A 221 -6.00 -26.65 -23.04
N ALA A 222 -4.89 -26.85 -23.73
CA ALA A 222 -4.78 -27.88 -24.77
C ALA A 222 -4.79 -29.30 -24.15
N LEU A 223 -4.08 -29.49 -23.03
CA LEU A 223 -4.08 -30.74 -22.29
C LEU A 223 -5.46 -31.08 -21.73
N SER A 224 -6.20 -30.11 -21.19
CA SER A 224 -7.56 -30.34 -20.70
C SER A 224 -8.53 -30.69 -21.82
N GLN A 225 -8.45 -30.04 -22.98
CA GLN A 225 -9.25 -30.40 -24.15
C GLN A 225 -8.93 -31.80 -24.68
N MET A 226 -7.65 -32.17 -24.73
CA MET A 226 -7.27 -33.53 -25.13
C MET A 226 -7.74 -34.58 -24.14
N HIS A 227 -7.68 -34.29 -22.84
CA HIS A 227 -8.21 -35.18 -21.81
C HIS A 227 -9.72 -35.36 -21.96
N GLU A 228 -10.49 -34.29 -22.13
CA GLU A 228 -11.93 -34.35 -22.41
C GLU A 228 -12.26 -35.14 -23.68
N MET A 229 -11.51 -34.94 -24.77
CA MET A 229 -11.70 -35.70 -26.02
C MET A 229 -11.38 -37.19 -25.87
N VAL A 230 -10.31 -37.55 -25.14
CA VAL A 230 -9.97 -38.96 -24.87
C VAL A 230 -11.01 -39.62 -23.97
N TYR A 231 -11.55 -38.90 -22.98
CA TYR A 231 -12.63 -39.40 -22.14
C TYR A 231 -13.94 -39.57 -22.93
N ALA A 232 -14.27 -38.64 -23.83
CA ALA A 232 -15.43 -38.75 -24.72
C ALA A 232 -15.29 -39.95 -25.69
N ALA A 233 -14.11 -40.17 -26.27
CA ALA A 233 -13.83 -41.29 -27.18
C ALA A 233 -13.79 -42.66 -26.47
N ARG A 234 -13.57 -42.71 -25.16
CA ARG A 234 -13.68 -43.96 -24.36
C ARG A 234 -15.11 -44.29 -23.93
N ARG A 235 -16.05 -43.35 -24.08
CA ARG A 235 -17.45 -43.50 -23.64
C ARG A 235 -18.41 -43.84 -24.79
N SER A 236 -17.93 -43.77 -26.03
CA SER A 236 -18.58 -44.24 -27.28
C SER A 236 -18.14 -45.66 -27.62
#